data_AF-A0A963BYW5-F1
#
_entry.id   AF-A0A963BYW5-F1
#
_cell.length_a   1.000
_cell.length_b   1.000
_cell.length_c   1.000
_cell.angle_alpha   90.00
_cell.angle_beta   90.00
_cell.angle_gamma   90.00
#
_symmetry.space_group_name_H-M   'P 1'
#
loop_
_entity.id
_entity.type
_entity.pdbx_description
1 polymer ?
#
loop_
_entity_poly.entity_id
_entity_poly.type
_entity_poly.pdbx_seq_one_letter_code
_entity_poly.pdbx_strand_id
1 'polypeptide(L)'
;FERMREDQPALLDRNVNTWLQSEEERRMLRTLDGQVRAVLSDRYRRLDNFDLAESVLPILQQLPEVRFESVELTETKMYLKCIMPRLKYEMAPGDVVQAGVVISNSEVGQGTLSVQPLLFRLVCSNGLIAADRSLRKTHVGRALGGEDERIQIYQDDTLRADDKAFFLKVRDVVQAAVSEATFRQTAQKMQKTLHIPLVGDPVKTVEVLAQRYTLNDNERAGVLRHLIAEGQLSGYGLVNAVTHYSQEVEDYDRATEFEALGGRLIDLPAHEWKGLAEAA
;
A
#
# COMPACT_ATOMS: atom_id res chain seq x y z
N PHE A 1 -14.76 -4.58 22.42
CA PHE A 1 -14.93 -5.76 21.55
C PHE A 1 -14.00 -6.88 21.97
N GLU A 2 -12.68 -6.66 22.04
CA GLU A 2 -11.71 -7.70 22.46
C GLU A 2 -12.06 -8.40 23.78
N ARG A 3 -12.31 -7.63 24.86
CA ARG A 3 -12.72 -8.21 26.15
C ARG A 3 -14.01 -9.04 26.09
N MET A 4 -14.94 -8.73 25.20
CA MET A 4 -16.14 -9.57 25.00
C MET A 4 -15.82 -10.81 24.16
N ARG A 5 -14.90 -10.70 23.19
CA ARG A 5 -14.45 -11.83 22.37
C ARG A 5 -13.69 -12.86 23.20
N GLU A 6 -12.87 -12.43 24.15
CA GLU A 6 -12.06 -13.30 24.99
C GLU A 6 -12.82 -13.78 26.24
N ASP A 7 -13.43 -12.87 27.01
CA ASP A 7 -13.96 -13.19 28.34
C ASP A 7 -15.46 -13.49 28.36
N GLN A 8 -16.25 -12.97 27.40
CA GLN A 8 -17.71 -13.19 27.34
C GLN A 8 -18.26 -13.34 25.90
N PRO A 9 -17.90 -14.39 25.16
CA PRO A 9 -18.27 -14.55 23.74
C PRO A 9 -19.78 -14.50 23.51
N ALA A 10 -20.57 -15.10 24.41
CA ALA A 10 -22.03 -15.10 24.32
C ALA A 10 -22.65 -13.69 24.31
N LEU A 11 -22.03 -12.72 24.99
CA LEU A 11 -22.49 -11.32 24.96
C LEU A 11 -22.17 -10.67 23.62
N LEU A 12 -20.99 -10.96 23.04
CA LEU A 12 -20.64 -10.51 21.71
C LEU A 12 -21.61 -11.07 20.67
N ASP A 13 -21.87 -12.38 20.70
CA ASP A 13 -22.79 -13.05 19.80
C ASP A 13 -24.19 -12.44 19.88
N ARG A 14 -24.70 -12.21 21.10
CA ARG A 14 -26.01 -11.60 21.29
C ARG A 14 -26.06 -10.21 20.65
N ASN A 15 -25.03 -9.39 20.84
CA ASN A 15 -24.99 -8.04 20.28
C ASN A 15 -24.92 -8.07 18.75
N VAL A 16 -24.03 -8.88 18.18
CA VAL A 16 -23.89 -9.03 16.72
C VAL A 16 -25.19 -9.55 16.11
N ASN A 17 -25.76 -10.61 16.68
CA ASN A 17 -27.02 -11.19 16.19
C ASN A 17 -28.19 -10.21 16.31
N THR A 18 -28.24 -9.38 17.35
CA THR A 18 -29.28 -8.35 17.50
C THR A 18 -29.23 -7.37 16.33
N TRP A 19 -28.05 -6.86 15.99
CA TRP A 19 -27.89 -5.94 14.86
C TRP A 19 -28.21 -6.61 13.52
N LEU A 20 -27.68 -7.81 13.28
CA LEU A 20 -27.94 -8.59 12.07
C LEU A 20 -29.43 -8.94 11.88
N GLN A 21 -30.19 -9.10 12.96
CA GLN A 21 -31.63 -9.35 12.90
C GLN A 21 -32.45 -8.06 12.77
N SER A 22 -31.93 -6.92 13.27
CA SER A 22 -32.62 -5.63 13.20
C SER A 22 -32.46 -4.93 11.85
N GLU A 23 -31.39 -5.23 11.12
CA GLU A 23 -31.09 -4.65 9.81
C GLU A 23 -31.47 -5.64 8.70
N GLU A 24 -32.42 -5.29 7.82
CA GLU A 24 -32.74 -6.08 6.61
C GLU A 24 -31.71 -5.87 5.48
N GLU A 25 -30.42 -5.75 5.83
CA GLU A 25 -29.38 -5.51 4.86
C GLU A 25 -28.77 -6.81 4.35
N ARG A 26 -28.66 -6.94 3.02
CA ARG A 26 -27.91 -8.04 2.42
C ARG A 26 -26.42 -7.87 2.72
N ARG A 27 -25.81 -8.97 3.18
CA ARG A 27 -24.37 -9.06 3.45
C ARG A 27 -23.76 -10.12 2.54
N MET A 28 -22.53 -9.87 2.10
CA MET A 28 -21.71 -10.85 1.41
C MET A 28 -20.88 -11.60 2.44
N LEU A 29 -20.98 -12.92 2.42
CA LEU A 29 -20.13 -13.79 3.22
C LEU A 29 -19.01 -14.34 2.34
N ARG A 30 -17.77 -14.23 2.81
CA ARG A 30 -16.64 -14.94 2.22
C ARG A 30 -16.26 -16.09 3.14
N THR A 31 -16.02 -17.24 2.54
CA THR A 31 -15.61 -18.43 3.27
C THR A 31 -14.29 -18.96 2.74
N LEU A 32 -13.46 -19.46 3.63
CA LEU A 32 -12.23 -20.18 3.31
C LEU A 32 -12.21 -21.44 4.17
N ASP A 33 -11.96 -22.60 3.56
CA ASP A 33 -11.89 -23.90 4.24
C ASP A 33 -13.10 -24.22 5.13
N GLY A 34 -14.30 -23.85 4.66
CA GLY A 34 -15.56 -24.09 5.38
C GLY A 34 -15.82 -23.14 6.55
N GLN A 35 -14.96 -22.15 6.79
CA GLN A 35 -15.13 -21.12 7.83
C GLN A 35 -15.46 -19.76 7.22
N VAL A 36 -16.22 -18.93 7.93
CA VAL A 36 -16.47 -17.54 7.54
C VAL A 36 -15.19 -16.74 7.78
N ARG A 37 -14.65 -16.15 6.71
CA ARG A 37 -13.43 -15.33 6.72
C ARG A 37 -13.74 -13.83 6.69
N ALA A 38 -14.86 -13.42 6.12
CA ALA A 38 -15.31 -12.03 6.14
C ALA A 38 -16.83 -11.87 6.00
N VAL A 39 -17.35 -10.81 6.62
CA VAL A 39 -18.73 -10.33 6.45
C VAL A 39 -18.65 -8.91 5.87
N LEU A 40 -19.14 -8.74 4.65
CA LEU A 40 -18.96 -7.51 3.86
C LEU A 40 -20.32 -6.97 3.41
N SER A 41 -20.36 -5.70 2.99
CA SER A 41 -21.52 -5.16 2.29
C SER A 41 -21.76 -5.93 0.99
N ASP A 42 -23.02 -6.09 0.57
CA ASP A 42 -23.39 -6.65 -0.74
C ASP A 42 -22.73 -5.94 -1.95
N ARG A 43 -22.37 -4.67 -1.80
CA ARG A 43 -21.65 -3.85 -2.80
C ARG A 43 -20.15 -4.15 -2.91
N TYR A 44 -19.58 -4.97 -2.01
CA TYR A 44 -18.16 -5.30 -2.08
C TYR A 44 -17.90 -6.17 -3.31
N ARG A 45 -16.83 -5.89 -4.07
CA ARG A 45 -16.54 -6.67 -5.28
C ARG A 45 -16.08 -8.07 -4.88
N ARG A 46 -16.65 -9.08 -5.52
CA ARG A 46 -16.16 -10.47 -5.49
C ARG A 46 -14.88 -10.52 -6.32
N LEU A 47 -13.74 -10.29 -5.68
CA LEU A 47 -12.42 -10.38 -6.28
C LEU A 47 -11.55 -11.21 -5.35
N ASP A 48 -11.24 -12.43 -5.76
CA ASP A 48 -10.36 -13.32 -5.01
C ASP A 48 -8.90 -13.03 -5.35
N ASN A 49 -8.02 -13.17 -4.36
CA ASN A 49 -6.59 -12.92 -4.53
C ASN A 49 -5.98 -13.85 -5.58
N PHE A 50 -6.47 -15.09 -5.66
CA PHE A 50 -6.06 -16.08 -6.64
C PHE A 50 -6.36 -15.62 -8.07
N ASP A 51 -7.60 -15.25 -8.37
CA ASP A 51 -8.02 -14.78 -9.70
C ASP A 51 -7.26 -13.51 -10.13
N LEU A 52 -7.02 -12.62 -9.17
CA LEU A 52 -6.20 -11.44 -9.38
C LEU A 52 -4.77 -11.83 -9.75
N ALA A 53 -4.14 -12.74 -9.00
CA ALA A 53 -2.79 -13.21 -9.26
C ALA A 53 -2.69 -13.86 -10.65
N GLU A 54 -3.58 -14.79 -10.99
CA GLU A 54 -3.62 -15.42 -12.33
C GLU A 54 -3.73 -14.40 -13.46
N SER A 55 -4.47 -13.31 -13.22
CA SER A 55 -4.66 -12.25 -14.21
C SER A 55 -3.43 -11.34 -14.35
N VAL A 56 -2.76 -10.99 -13.25
CA VAL A 56 -1.64 -10.02 -13.26
C VAL A 56 -0.29 -10.66 -13.55
N LEU A 57 -0.07 -11.92 -13.17
CA LEU A 57 1.22 -12.59 -13.33
C LEU A 57 1.70 -12.64 -14.80
N PRO A 58 0.87 -12.99 -15.80
CA PRO A 58 1.30 -12.98 -17.20
C PRO A 58 1.72 -11.60 -17.69
N ILE A 59 1.10 -10.53 -17.16
CA ILE A 59 1.41 -9.14 -17.52
C ILE A 59 2.76 -8.76 -16.94
N LEU A 60 3.01 -9.11 -15.67
CA LEU A 60 4.29 -8.88 -15.02
C LEU A 60 5.42 -9.65 -15.73
N GLN A 61 5.18 -10.90 -16.15
CA GLN A 61 6.15 -11.73 -16.88
C GLN A 61 6.52 -11.18 -18.27
N GLN A 62 5.70 -10.32 -18.87
CA GLN A 62 6.04 -9.62 -20.11
C GLN A 62 7.04 -8.48 -19.88
N LEU A 63 7.23 -8.03 -18.64
CA LEU A 63 8.17 -6.97 -18.32
C LEU A 63 9.61 -7.49 -18.40
N PRO A 64 10.52 -6.79 -19.09
CA PRO A 64 11.89 -7.25 -19.26
C PRO A 64 12.63 -7.45 -17.93
N GLU A 65 13.14 -8.66 -17.71
CA GLU A 65 13.92 -9.04 -16.53
C GLU A 65 13.22 -8.77 -15.18
N VAL A 66 11.88 -8.80 -15.16
CA VAL A 66 11.14 -8.64 -13.91
C VAL A 66 11.63 -9.63 -12.83
N ARG A 67 11.74 -9.15 -11.60
CA ARG A 67 12.02 -9.98 -10.43
C ARG A 67 10.94 -9.74 -9.39
N PHE A 68 10.45 -10.83 -8.80
CA PHE A 68 9.60 -10.77 -7.62
C PHE A 68 10.52 -10.58 -6.42
N GLU A 69 10.56 -9.38 -5.88
CA GLU A 69 11.41 -9.03 -4.75
C GLU A 69 10.80 -9.51 -3.45
N SER A 70 9.48 -9.36 -3.31
CA SER A 70 8.75 -9.79 -2.13
C SER A 70 7.31 -10.13 -2.49
N VAL A 71 6.82 -11.26 -1.99
CA VAL A 71 5.47 -11.77 -2.20
C VAL A 71 4.97 -12.30 -0.86
N GLU A 72 3.80 -11.85 -0.43
CA GLU A 72 3.25 -12.24 0.87
C GLU A 72 1.72 -12.33 0.82
N LEU A 73 1.17 -13.29 1.54
CA LEU A 73 -0.27 -13.42 1.76
C LEU A 73 -0.51 -13.38 3.28
N THR A 74 -0.89 -12.21 3.78
CA THR A 74 -1.26 -12.03 5.18
C THR A 74 -2.69 -12.51 5.42
N GLU A 75 -3.11 -12.53 6.70
CA GLU A 75 -4.50 -12.81 7.03
C GLU A 75 -5.49 -11.83 6.38
N THR A 76 -5.03 -10.63 6.02
CA THR A 76 -5.91 -9.58 5.50
C THR A 76 -5.68 -9.25 4.04
N LYS A 77 -4.45 -9.42 3.52
CA LYS A 77 -4.05 -8.89 2.21
C LYS A 77 -3.06 -9.79 1.49
N MET A 78 -3.12 -9.75 0.16
CA MET A 78 -2.06 -10.24 -0.72
C MET A 78 -1.20 -9.07 -1.17
N TYR A 79 0.11 -9.29 -1.28
CA TYR A 79 1.08 -8.35 -1.82
C TYR A 79 1.99 -9.01 -2.85
N LEU A 80 2.18 -8.34 -3.99
CA LEU A 80 3.15 -8.69 -5.01
C LEU A 80 4.04 -7.48 -5.26
N LYS A 81 5.30 -7.52 -4.81
CA LYS A 81 6.31 -6.48 -5.04
C LYS A 81 7.29 -6.97 -6.09
N CYS A 82 7.29 -6.31 -7.24
CA CYS A 82 8.14 -6.65 -8.38
C CYS A 82 9.07 -5.50 -8.71
N ILE A 83 10.28 -5.80 -9.15
CA ILE A 83 11.27 -4.82 -9.61
C ILE A 83 11.72 -5.11 -11.04
N MET A 84 12.17 -4.06 -11.74
CA MET A 84 12.67 -4.11 -13.11
C MET A 84 14.13 -3.63 -13.13
N PRO A 85 15.11 -4.55 -13.02
CA PRO A 85 16.52 -4.22 -12.83
C PRO A 85 17.14 -3.36 -13.94
N ARG A 86 16.57 -3.36 -15.15
CA ARG A 86 17.03 -2.54 -16.27
C ARG A 86 16.74 -1.04 -16.09
N LEU A 87 15.66 -0.69 -15.41
CA LEU A 87 15.27 0.70 -15.18
C LEU A 87 15.90 1.17 -13.87
N LYS A 88 16.98 1.94 -14.00
CA LYS A 88 17.78 2.45 -12.88
C LYS A 88 17.78 3.97 -12.87
N TYR A 89 17.93 4.54 -11.68
CA TYR A 89 18.15 5.97 -11.47
C TYR A 89 19.15 6.16 -10.34
N GLU A 90 20.18 6.96 -10.57
CA GLU A 90 21.19 7.28 -9.56
C GLU A 90 20.77 8.54 -8.79
N MET A 91 20.53 8.39 -7.48
CA MET A 91 20.10 9.46 -6.59
C MET A 91 21.27 10.38 -6.24
N ALA A 92 22.39 9.76 -5.86
CA ALA A 92 23.68 10.34 -5.53
C ALA A 92 24.78 9.34 -5.94
N PRO A 93 26.07 9.73 -6.02
CA PRO A 93 27.13 8.82 -6.43
C PRO A 93 27.12 7.49 -5.66
N GLY A 94 26.86 6.39 -6.35
CA GLY A 94 26.79 5.04 -5.77
C GLY A 94 25.46 4.66 -5.10
N ASP A 95 24.47 5.55 -5.06
CA ASP A 95 23.13 5.29 -4.52
C ASP A 95 22.11 5.15 -5.65
N VAL A 96 21.80 3.92 -6.03
CA VAL A 96 20.96 3.58 -7.18
C VAL A 96 19.64 2.99 -6.73
N VAL A 97 18.55 3.47 -7.34
CA VAL A 97 17.22 2.87 -7.22
C VAL A 97 16.80 2.19 -8.51
N GLN A 98 15.97 1.16 -8.40
CA GLN A 98 15.33 0.45 -9.50
C GLN A 98 13.83 0.71 -9.53
N ALA A 99 13.27 0.68 -10.73
CA ALA A 99 11.82 0.74 -10.89
C ALA A 99 11.17 -0.55 -10.38
N GLY A 100 9.93 -0.44 -9.90
CA GLY A 100 9.12 -1.57 -9.53
C GLY A 100 7.64 -1.22 -9.46
N VAL A 101 6.84 -2.21 -9.07
CA VAL A 101 5.41 -2.08 -8.82
C VAL A 101 5.02 -2.93 -7.62
N VAL A 102 4.11 -2.39 -6.81
CA VAL A 102 3.42 -3.13 -5.76
C VAL A 102 1.96 -3.30 -6.19
N ILE A 103 1.50 -4.54 -6.22
CA ILE A 103 0.09 -4.89 -6.34
C ILE A 103 -0.37 -5.42 -4.99
N SER A 104 -1.42 -4.83 -4.43
CA SER A 104 -2.02 -5.33 -3.20
C SER A 104 -3.53 -5.43 -3.30
N ASN A 105 -4.11 -6.44 -2.65
CA ASN A 105 -5.56 -6.60 -2.58
C ASN A 105 -5.94 -7.21 -1.23
N SER A 106 -7.13 -6.89 -0.75
CA SER A 106 -7.73 -7.54 0.42
C SER A 106 -9.02 -8.18 -0.04
N GLU A 107 -9.21 -9.45 0.27
CA GLU A 107 -10.50 -10.11 0.06
C GLU A 107 -11.44 -9.96 1.27
N VAL A 108 -10.91 -9.55 2.42
CA VAL A 108 -11.65 -9.49 3.70
C VAL A 108 -12.11 -8.09 4.11
N GLY A 109 -12.12 -7.13 3.17
CA GLY A 109 -12.57 -5.75 3.44
C GLY A 109 -11.57 -4.84 4.17
N GLN A 110 -10.34 -5.28 4.40
CA GLN A 110 -9.25 -4.51 5.03
C GLN A 110 -8.42 -3.68 4.02
N GLY A 111 -8.94 -3.51 2.81
CA GLY A 111 -8.31 -2.76 1.75
C GLY A 111 -9.04 -2.91 0.42
N THR A 112 -8.55 -2.19 -0.58
CA THR A 112 -8.98 -2.31 -1.98
C THR A 112 -7.79 -2.71 -2.83
N LEU A 113 -8.05 -3.28 -4.01
CA LEU A 113 -7.02 -3.44 -5.02
C LEU A 113 -6.26 -2.13 -5.24
N SER A 114 -4.94 -2.18 -5.11
CA SER A 114 -4.02 -1.08 -5.33
C SER A 114 -2.89 -1.56 -6.24
N VAL A 115 -2.51 -0.72 -7.20
CA VAL A 115 -1.34 -0.93 -8.06
C VAL A 115 -0.54 0.37 -8.02
N GLN A 116 0.66 0.32 -7.45
CA GLN A 116 1.45 1.51 -7.15
C GLN A 116 2.89 1.36 -7.64
N PRO A 117 3.51 2.42 -8.18
CA PRO A 117 4.95 2.42 -8.48
C PRO A 117 5.78 2.20 -7.21
N LEU A 118 6.87 1.45 -7.35
CA LEU A 118 7.86 1.20 -6.31
C LEU A 118 9.22 1.76 -6.77
N LEU A 119 9.92 2.46 -5.88
CA LEU A 119 11.35 2.67 -6.01
C LEU A 119 12.05 1.70 -5.06
N PHE A 120 12.90 0.83 -5.60
CA PHE A 120 13.67 -0.12 -4.80
C PHE A 120 15.12 0.33 -4.71
N ARG A 121 15.58 0.70 -3.50
CA ARG A 121 16.93 1.23 -3.28
C ARG A 121 17.92 0.11 -3.03
N LEU A 122 18.97 0.01 -3.84
CA LEU A 122 19.89 -1.13 -3.83
C LEU A 122 20.83 -1.17 -2.61
N VAL A 123 21.17 -0.01 -2.04
CA VAL A 123 22.15 0.07 -0.94
C VAL A 123 21.62 -0.55 0.36
N CYS A 124 20.32 -0.46 0.61
CA CYS A 124 19.68 -1.01 1.80
C CYS A 124 18.51 -1.97 1.50
N SER A 125 18.35 -2.35 0.23
CA SER A 125 17.36 -3.36 -0.24
C SER A 125 15.93 -3.11 0.26
N ASN A 126 15.50 -1.85 0.31
CA ASN A 126 14.18 -1.47 0.80
C ASN A 126 13.34 -0.75 -0.26
N GLY A 127 12.03 -0.83 -0.09
CA GLY A 127 11.04 -0.24 -0.97
C GLY A 127 10.57 1.15 -0.54
N LEU A 128 10.26 2.00 -1.53
CA LEU A 128 9.45 3.20 -1.37
C LEU A 128 8.26 3.11 -2.32
N ILE A 129 7.05 2.98 -1.77
CA ILE A 129 5.82 2.86 -2.57
C ILE A 129 5.27 4.25 -2.83
N ALA A 130 5.30 4.69 -4.08
CA ALA A 130 4.84 6.01 -4.47
C ALA A 130 3.36 6.21 -4.13
N ALA A 131 3.01 7.39 -3.60
CA ALA A 131 1.64 7.74 -3.23
C ALA A 131 0.79 8.22 -4.44
N ASP A 132 1.14 7.78 -5.67
CA ASP A 132 0.55 8.28 -6.91
C ASP A 132 -0.97 8.09 -6.94
N ARG A 133 -1.67 9.20 -6.68
CA ARG A 133 -3.13 9.25 -6.59
C ARG A 133 -3.81 9.01 -7.94
N SER A 134 -3.08 9.15 -9.06
CA SER A 134 -3.64 8.96 -10.41
C SER A 134 -3.83 7.48 -10.77
N LEU A 135 -3.00 6.60 -10.20
CA LEU A 135 -3.05 5.15 -10.42
C LEU A 135 -3.77 4.41 -9.28
N ARG A 136 -3.96 5.07 -8.13
CA ARG A 136 -4.81 4.60 -7.03
C ARG A 136 -6.29 4.66 -7.42
N LYS A 137 -6.70 3.81 -8.36
CA LYS A 137 -8.11 3.55 -8.62
C LYS A 137 -8.65 2.68 -7.49
N THR A 138 -8.93 3.31 -6.35
CA THR A 138 -9.96 2.82 -5.45
C THR A 138 -11.18 2.58 -6.35
N HIS A 139 -11.62 1.32 -6.47
CA HIS A 139 -12.69 0.91 -7.40
C HIS A 139 -12.33 0.81 -8.91
N VAL A 140 -11.28 0.07 -9.29
CA VAL A 140 -11.11 -0.40 -10.71
C VAL A 140 -12.38 -1.10 -11.26
N GLY A 141 -13.33 -1.49 -10.39
CA GLY A 141 -14.61 -2.10 -10.70
C GLY A 141 -15.88 -1.25 -10.54
N ARG A 142 -15.82 0.09 -10.36
CA ARG A 142 -17.05 0.91 -10.48
C ARG A 142 -17.17 1.53 -11.86
N ALA A 143 -18.00 0.93 -12.69
CA ALA A 143 -18.74 1.64 -13.72
C ALA A 143 -20.16 1.09 -13.76
N LEU A 144 -21.12 2.01 -13.71
CA LEU A 144 -22.58 1.89 -13.85
C LEU A 144 -23.38 1.58 -12.58
N GLY A 145 -24.12 2.61 -12.13
CA GLY A 145 -25.09 2.55 -11.04
C GLY A 145 -25.16 3.87 -10.28
N GLY A 146 -25.82 4.88 -10.86
CA GLY A 146 -26.31 6.05 -10.10
C GLY A 146 -27.28 5.61 -9.00
N GLU A 147 -27.67 6.56 -8.15
CA GLU A 147 -28.31 6.37 -6.83
C GLU A 147 -29.64 5.59 -6.76
N ASP A 148 -30.07 4.83 -7.79
CA ASP A 148 -31.45 4.35 -7.88
C ASP A 148 -31.70 2.99 -8.56
N GLU A 149 -30.75 2.05 -8.58
CA GLU A 149 -31.00 0.72 -9.18
C GLU A 149 -31.00 -0.43 -8.19
N ARG A 150 -32.22 -0.80 -7.81
CA ARG A 150 -32.62 -2.09 -7.24
C ARG A 150 -31.96 -3.23 -8.01
N ILE A 151 -31.16 -4.03 -7.30
CA ILE A 151 -30.89 -5.46 -7.59
C ILE A 151 -30.70 -5.75 -9.10
N GLN A 152 -29.58 -5.33 -9.68
CA GLN A 152 -29.15 -5.93 -10.96
C GLN A 152 -28.53 -7.30 -10.67
N ILE A 153 -29.36 -8.35 -10.69
CA ILE A 153 -28.90 -9.74 -10.79
C ILE A 153 -28.38 -9.89 -12.22
N TYR A 154 -27.13 -9.50 -12.43
CA TYR A 154 -26.43 -9.79 -13.67
C TYR A 154 -26.36 -11.30 -13.86
N GLN A 155 -26.60 -11.75 -15.10
CA GLN A 155 -26.35 -13.14 -15.49
C GLN A 155 -24.84 -13.42 -15.41
N ASP A 156 -24.47 -14.70 -15.26
CA ASP A 156 -23.07 -15.12 -15.09
C ASP A 156 -22.17 -14.68 -16.27
N ASP A 157 -22.72 -14.62 -17.49
CA ASP A 157 -22.00 -14.15 -18.67
C ASP A 157 -21.62 -12.66 -18.58
N THR A 158 -22.51 -11.85 -18.02
CA THR A 158 -22.33 -10.40 -17.83
C THR A 158 -21.30 -10.14 -16.74
N LEU A 159 -21.33 -10.93 -15.65
CA LEU A 159 -20.30 -10.86 -14.61
C LEU A 159 -18.92 -11.20 -15.17
N ARG A 160 -18.80 -12.27 -15.98
CA ARG A 160 -17.53 -12.65 -16.62
C ARG A 160 -17.03 -11.60 -17.61
N ALA A 161 -17.93 -10.95 -18.34
CA ALA A 161 -17.57 -9.85 -19.23
C ALA A 161 -17.05 -8.63 -18.44
N ASP A 162 -17.68 -8.29 -17.31
CA ASP A 162 -17.21 -7.23 -16.43
C ASP A 162 -15.85 -7.56 -15.80
N ASP A 163 -15.64 -8.80 -15.34
CA ASP A 163 -14.35 -9.25 -14.81
C ASP A 163 -13.25 -9.16 -15.85
N LYS A 164 -13.52 -9.57 -17.09
CA LYS A 164 -12.57 -9.41 -18.19
C LYS A 164 -12.23 -7.93 -18.42
N ALA A 165 -13.23 -7.05 -18.46
CA ALA A 165 -13.02 -5.61 -18.62
C ALA A 165 -12.23 -5.02 -17.44
N PHE A 166 -12.49 -5.49 -16.22
CA PHE A 166 -11.78 -5.12 -15.01
C PHE A 166 -10.30 -5.51 -15.09
N PHE A 167 -9.98 -6.76 -15.43
CA PHE A 167 -8.59 -7.20 -15.53
C PHE A 167 -7.82 -6.52 -16.65
N LEU A 168 -8.49 -6.17 -17.76
CA LEU A 168 -7.89 -5.30 -18.79
C LEU A 168 -7.52 -3.92 -18.22
N LYS A 169 -8.36 -3.31 -17.37
CA LYS A 169 -8.00 -2.06 -16.68
C LYS A 169 -6.83 -2.26 -15.73
N VAL A 170 -6.79 -3.36 -14.97
CA VAL A 170 -5.67 -3.66 -14.07
C VAL A 170 -4.37 -3.77 -14.85
N ARG A 171 -4.38 -4.46 -16.00
CA ARG A 171 -3.22 -4.52 -16.91
C ARG A 171 -2.72 -3.14 -17.30
N ASP A 172 -3.61 -2.28 -17.76
CA ASP A 172 -3.22 -0.94 -18.24
C ASP A 172 -2.64 -0.10 -17.08
N VAL A 173 -3.17 -0.25 -15.87
CA VAL A 173 -2.63 0.40 -14.66
C VAL A 173 -1.26 -0.16 -14.28
N VAL A 174 -1.06 -1.48 -14.34
CA VAL A 174 0.26 -2.10 -14.10
C VAL A 174 1.28 -1.58 -15.10
N GLN A 175 0.95 -1.55 -16.39
CA GLN A 175 1.82 -1.03 -17.45
C GLN A 175 2.16 0.46 -17.25
N ALA A 176 1.18 1.27 -16.84
CA ALA A 176 1.41 2.68 -16.53
C ALA A 176 2.29 2.88 -15.29
N ALA A 177 2.08 2.07 -14.24
CA ALA A 177 2.83 2.15 -12.99
C ALA A 177 4.32 1.83 -13.19
N VAL A 178 4.65 0.88 -14.07
CA VAL A 178 6.03 0.48 -14.38
C VAL A 178 6.64 1.26 -15.55
N SER A 179 5.94 2.25 -16.11
CA SER A 179 6.46 3.01 -17.24
C SER A 179 7.70 3.82 -16.83
N GLU A 180 8.64 3.97 -17.76
CA GLU A 180 9.86 4.75 -17.53
C GLU A 180 9.55 6.21 -17.13
N ALA A 181 8.48 6.79 -17.67
CA ALA A 181 8.03 8.13 -17.31
C ALA A 181 7.62 8.23 -15.84
N THR A 182 6.75 7.32 -15.37
CA THR A 182 6.30 7.26 -13.96
C THR A 182 7.47 7.02 -13.02
N PHE A 183 8.36 6.10 -13.38
CA PHE A 183 9.58 5.81 -12.62
C PHE A 183 10.47 7.04 -12.48
N ARG A 184 10.84 7.68 -13.60
CA ARG A 184 11.71 8.88 -13.59
C ARG A 184 11.06 10.02 -12.81
N GLN A 185 9.75 10.22 -12.95
CA GLN A 185 9.05 11.27 -12.20
C GLN A 185 9.12 11.02 -10.68
N THR A 186 8.88 9.78 -10.25
CA THR A 186 8.95 9.41 -8.84
C THR A 186 10.38 9.52 -8.30
N ALA A 187 11.36 9.05 -9.08
CA ALA A 187 12.77 9.14 -8.73
C ALA A 187 13.23 10.60 -8.59
N GLN A 188 12.80 11.49 -9.49
CA GLN A 188 13.09 12.93 -9.39
C GLN A 188 12.47 13.58 -8.16
N LYS A 189 11.25 13.18 -7.74
CA LYS A 189 10.64 13.66 -6.49
C LYS A 189 11.49 13.24 -5.30
N MET A 190 11.90 11.97 -5.23
CA MET A 190 12.78 11.47 -4.19
C MET A 190 14.13 12.21 -4.21
N GLN A 191 14.75 12.39 -5.38
CA GLN A 191 16.03 13.09 -5.50
C GLN A 191 15.96 14.55 -5.03
N LYS A 192 14.85 15.27 -5.26
CA LYS A 192 14.67 16.65 -4.76
C LYS A 192 14.77 16.76 -3.25
N THR A 193 14.42 15.70 -2.50
CA THR A 193 14.52 15.69 -1.04
C THR A 193 15.97 15.71 -0.53
N LEU A 194 16.97 15.41 -1.38
CA LEU A 194 18.40 15.59 -1.05
C LEU A 194 18.72 17.05 -0.72
N HIS A 195 18.00 17.99 -1.33
CA HIS A 195 18.23 19.43 -1.20
C HIS A 195 17.37 20.07 -0.11
N ILE A 196 16.72 19.27 0.75
CA ILE A 196 15.95 19.76 1.90
C ILE A 196 16.79 19.50 3.16
N PRO A 197 17.60 20.45 3.64
CA PRO A 197 18.40 20.25 4.85
C PRO A 197 17.50 20.19 6.09
N LEU A 198 17.77 19.26 7.01
CA LEU A 198 17.16 19.26 8.34
C LEU A 198 18.02 20.15 9.24
N VAL A 199 17.58 21.39 9.44
CA VAL A 199 18.33 22.42 10.17
C VAL A 199 17.98 22.51 11.65
N GLY A 200 16.84 21.93 12.03
CA GLY A 200 16.38 21.82 13.42
C GLY A 200 17.01 20.65 14.19
N ASP A 201 16.39 20.26 15.31
CA ASP A 201 16.77 19.09 16.10
C ASP A 201 16.24 17.81 15.42
N PRO A 202 17.12 16.87 15.01
CA PRO A 202 16.70 15.61 14.40
C PRO A 202 15.75 14.78 15.26
N VAL A 203 15.86 14.86 16.60
CA VAL A 203 14.94 14.18 17.53
C VAL A 203 13.55 14.79 17.39
N LYS A 204 13.45 16.13 17.36
CA LYS A 204 12.19 16.86 17.19
C LYS A 204 11.58 16.62 15.82
N THR A 205 12.40 16.56 14.76
CA THR A 205 11.93 16.19 13.41
C THR A 205 11.23 14.82 13.43
N VAL A 206 11.85 13.82 14.06
CA VAL A 206 11.27 12.47 14.14
C VAL A 206 10.06 12.42 15.08
N GLU A 207 10.01 13.22 16.15
CA GLU A 207 8.81 13.37 16.99
C GLU A 207 7.62 13.96 16.20
N VAL A 208 7.84 15.03 15.42
CA VAL A 208 6.79 15.63 14.57
C VAL A 208 6.31 14.64 13.52
N LEU A 209 7.22 13.88 12.91
CA LEU A 209 6.88 12.80 11.99
C LEU A 209 6.04 11.72 12.69
N ALA A 210 6.46 11.30 13.89
CA ALA A 210 5.79 10.29 14.70
C ALA A 210 4.36 10.69 15.04
N GLN A 211 4.14 11.93 15.45
CA GLN A 211 2.80 12.45 15.73
C GLN A 211 1.95 12.52 14.45
N ARG A 212 2.52 13.00 13.34
CA ARG A 212 1.77 13.16 12.07
C ARG A 212 1.28 11.84 11.50
N TYR A 213 2.05 10.77 11.66
CA TYR A 213 1.75 9.45 11.08
C TYR A 213 1.51 8.37 12.13
N THR A 214 1.21 8.79 13.38
CA THR A 214 0.83 7.92 14.49
C THR A 214 1.79 6.74 14.68
N LEU A 215 3.09 7.02 14.70
CA LEU A 215 4.11 6.02 15.01
C LEU A 215 4.16 5.77 16.52
N ASN A 216 4.33 4.52 16.92
CA ASN A 216 4.54 4.16 18.33
C ASN A 216 5.97 4.49 18.79
N ASP A 217 6.25 4.32 20.09
CA ASP A 217 7.55 4.67 20.66
C ASP A 217 8.72 3.84 20.09
N ASN A 218 8.50 2.55 19.81
CA ASN A 218 9.52 1.68 19.23
C ASN A 218 9.83 2.09 17.79
N GLU A 219 8.78 2.37 17.01
CA GLU A 219 8.87 2.84 15.64
C GLU A 219 9.58 4.19 15.54
N ARG A 220 9.20 5.15 16.39
CA ARG A 220 9.87 6.45 16.50
C ARG A 220 11.36 6.28 16.78
N ALA A 221 11.69 5.44 17.78
CA ALA A 221 13.08 5.19 18.15
C ALA A 221 13.86 4.52 17.01
N GLY A 222 13.27 3.56 16.31
CA GLY A 222 13.90 2.89 15.17
C GLY A 222 14.17 3.82 13.99
N VAL A 223 13.19 4.64 13.59
CA VAL A 223 13.40 5.67 12.55
C VAL A 223 14.51 6.63 12.95
N LEU A 224 14.54 7.09 14.21
CA LEU A 224 15.60 7.97 14.70
C LEU A 224 16.98 7.29 14.65
N ARG A 225 17.08 6.00 15.02
CA ARG A 225 18.34 5.24 14.91
C ARG A 225 18.86 5.21 13.48
N HIS A 226 18.01 4.90 12.50
CA HIS A 226 18.44 4.87 11.09
C HIS A 226 18.86 6.25 10.59
N LEU A 227 18.12 7.31 10.96
CA LEU A 227 18.47 8.68 10.58
C LEU A 227 19.86 9.08 11.08
N ILE A 228 20.17 8.75 12.34
CA ILE A 228 21.47 9.04 12.94
C ILE A 228 22.57 8.17 12.34
N ALA A 229 22.30 6.87 12.12
CA ALA A 229 23.28 5.92 11.59
C ALA A 229 23.69 6.22 10.15
N GLU A 230 22.75 6.64 9.29
CA GLU A 230 23.05 7.06 7.91
C GLU A 230 23.77 8.43 7.87
N GLY A 231 23.63 9.26 8.91
CA GLY A 231 24.34 10.52 9.06
C GLY A 231 23.95 11.61 8.05
N GLN A 232 22.89 11.39 7.26
CA GLN A 232 22.42 12.33 6.25
C GLN A 232 21.24 13.14 6.77
N LEU A 233 21.52 14.32 7.33
CA LEU A 233 20.48 15.23 7.86
C LEU A 233 19.79 16.04 6.74
N SER A 234 19.06 15.33 5.88
CA SER A 234 18.22 15.90 4.83
C SER A 234 16.86 15.20 4.76
N GLY A 235 15.92 15.76 4.00
CA GLY A 235 14.65 15.11 3.70
C GLY A 235 14.84 13.73 3.08
N TYR A 236 15.88 13.55 2.26
CA TYR A 236 16.25 12.26 1.71
C TYR A 236 16.69 11.26 2.78
N GLY A 237 17.53 11.68 3.73
CA GLY A 237 17.92 10.83 4.86
C GLY A 237 16.74 10.46 5.74
N LEU A 238 15.78 11.38 5.97
CA LEU A 238 14.55 11.07 6.70
C LEU A 238 13.67 10.06 5.96
N VAL A 239 13.49 10.24 4.64
CA VAL A 239 12.74 9.31 3.78
C VAL A 239 13.36 7.91 3.87
N ASN A 240 14.68 7.81 3.74
CA ASN A 240 15.39 6.53 3.82
C ASN A 240 15.32 5.92 5.22
N ALA A 241 15.45 6.71 6.28
CA ALA A 241 15.33 6.21 7.65
C ALA A 241 13.96 5.57 7.91
N VAL A 242 12.90 6.19 7.38
CA VAL A 242 11.53 5.67 7.45
C VAL A 242 11.37 4.38 6.67
N THR A 243 11.81 4.35 5.40
CA THR A 243 11.66 3.14 4.58
C THR A 243 12.61 2.04 5.01
N HIS A 244 13.76 2.34 5.61
CA HIS A 244 14.72 1.35 6.13
C HIS A 244 14.13 0.62 7.32
N TYR A 245 13.45 1.35 8.22
CA TYR A 245 12.83 0.75 9.39
C TYR A 245 11.82 -0.35 9.05
N SER A 246 11.24 -0.36 7.84
CA SER A 246 10.37 -1.46 7.37
C SER A 246 11.02 -2.85 7.48
N GLN A 247 12.34 -2.94 7.41
CA GLN A 247 13.11 -4.19 7.54
C GLN A 247 13.18 -4.71 8.98
N GLU A 248 12.92 -3.86 9.98
CA GLU A 248 12.88 -4.23 11.40
C GLU A 248 11.47 -4.59 11.88
N VAL A 249 10.45 -4.44 11.02
CA VAL A 249 9.05 -4.69 11.37
C VAL A 249 8.65 -6.12 11.02
N GLU A 250 8.25 -6.89 12.03
CA GLU A 250 7.80 -8.28 11.84
C GLU A 250 6.46 -8.39 11.11
N ASP A 251 5.52 -7.48 11.38
CA ASP A 251 4.22 -7.44 10.73
C ASP A 251 4.34 -6.90 9.30
N TYR A 252 4.09 -7.75 8.30
CA TYR A 252 4.29 -7.42 6.89
C TYR A 252 3.39 -6.27 6.41
N ASP A 253 2.16 -6.20 6.93
CA ASP A 253 1.21 -5.12 6.65
C ASP A 253 1.81 -3.78 7.09
N ARG A 254 2.30 -3.70 8.34
CA ARG A 254 2.94 -2.52 8.89
C ARG A 254 4.28 -2.20 8.22
N ALA A 255 5.10 -3.19 7.91
CA ALA A 255 6.34 -2.98 7.15
C ALA A 255 6.06 -2.28 5.81
N THR A 256 5.03 -2.74 5.09
CA THR A 256 4.60 -2.14 3.82
C THR A 256 4.01 -0.73 4.01
N GLU A 257 3.39 -0.44 5.16
CA GLU A 257 2.95 0.92 5.50
C GLU A 257 4.12 1.91 5.67
N PHE A 258 5.29 1.46 6.15
CA PHE A 258 6.50 2.28 6.22
C PHE A 258 7.05 2.60 4.82
N GLU A 259 7.06 1.63 3.91
CA GLU A 259 7.43 1.88 2.51
C GLU A 259 6.49 2.90 1.84
N ALA A 260 5.18 2.78 2.09
CA ALA A 260 4.18 3.73 1.62
C ALA A 260 4.28 5.09 2.32
N LEU A 261 4.73 5.13 3.58
CA LEU A 261 4.99 6.37 4.30
C LEU A 261 6.13 7.15 3.64
N GLY A 262 7.22 6.48 3.24
CA GLY A 262 8.29 7.10 2.45
C GLY A 262 7.77 7.74 1.16
N GLY A 263 6.84 7.07 0.47
CA GLY A 263 6.17 7.64 -0.71
C GLY A 263 5.35 8.89 -0.43
N ARG A 264 4.67 8.95 0.73
CA ARG A 264 3.95 10.16 1.16
C ARG A 264 4.92 11.31 1.45
N LEU A 265 6.09 11.02 2.02
CA LEU A 265 7.09 12.03 2.35
C LEU A 265 7.66 12.74 1.11
N ILE A 266 7.96 12.00 0.04
CA ILE A 266 8.47 12.60 -1.20
C ILE A 266 7.42 13.43 -1.95
N ASP A 267 6.14 13.26 -1.64
CA ASP A 267 5.01 14.03 -2.18
C ASP A 267 4.60 15.22 -1.29
N LEU A 268 5.26 15.42 -0.13
CA LEU A 268 4.93 16.55 0.75
C LEU A 268 5.21 17.90 0.07
N PRO A 269 4.31 18.88 0.22
CA PRO A 269 4.56 20.24 -0.25
C PRO A 269 5.62 20.93 0.63
N ALA A 270 6.27 21.96 0.08
CA ALA A 270 7.39 22.64 0.74
C ALA A 270 7.06 23.19 2.14
N HIS A 271 5.83 23.67 2.37
CA HIS A 271 5.43 24.18 3.68
C HIS A 271 5.31 23.08 4.75
N GLU A 272 4.92 21.87 4.36
CA GLU A 272 4.87 20.72 5.28
C GLU A 272 6.26 20.19 5.58
N TRP A 273 7.17 20.22 4.60
CA TRP A 273 8.59 19.92 4.78
C TRP A 273 9.24 20.91 5.74
N LYS A 274 8.92 22.21 5.64
CA LYS A 274 9.45 23.23 6.55
C LYS A 274 9.19 22.89 8.02
N GLY A 275 7.98 22.46 8.35
CA GLY A 275 7.62 22.07 9.72
C GLY A 275 8.36 20.83 10.24
N LEU A 276 8.85 19.95 9.35
CA LEU A 276 9.70 18.82 9.71
C LEU A 276 11.18 19.23 9.81
N ALA A 277 11.65 20.00 8.83
CA ALA A 277 13.04 20.38 8.66
C ALA A 277 13.55 21.40 9.69
N GLU A 278 12.67 22.27 10.18
CA GLU A 278 12.99 23.33 11.15
C GLU A 278 12.47 23.02 12.57
N ALA A 279 12.03 21.78 12.84
CA ALA A 279 11.53 21.37 14.15
C ALA A 279 12.62 21.54 15.23
N ALA A 280 12.29 22.20 16.35
CA ALA A 280 13.22 22.50 17.44
C ALA A 280 12.54 22.35 18.80
#